data_AF-A0A955EJH2-F1
#
_entry.id   AF-A0A955EJH2-F1
#
_cell.length_a   1.000
_cell.length_b   1.000
_cell.length_c   1.000
_cell.angle_alpha   90.00
_cell.angle_beta   90.00
_cell.angle_gamma   90.00
#
_symmetry.space_group_name_H-M   'P 1'
#
loop_
_entity.id
_entity.type
_entity.pdbx_description
1 polymer ?
#
loop_
_entity_poly.entity_id
_entity_poly.type
_entity_poly.pdbx_seq_one_letter_code
_entity_poly.pdbx_strand_id
1 'polypeptide(L)'
;MGVGRRVPACDRERVGATLVAQCAGLFILTIALALSGWMLPATWAMLGGVGVYAAQRTRGPALLVYGLILLTIGTVQMLTFEVFGPLVSEALVGVPGMHVSRWTMLMMAYVAAWAWSALMMSGGQAGAGRRLTFAAGCVAALLAYITPLHPESSAEGVLFAWVGVSVVLLLLARLERWRRFDVLGMLGLAAALGPWLVAHVVEGWSSWTGPVFLHPGLYEALLIVAVLMTLGRRWTREAHGADVVREVVRSGAAVASLAIVFLSTTLEVARAAEVLTSTRTAELGAVSLWWGLFGAAMVVFGFARVSRALRVTGLLLMSVAAAKVVLIDAAETEPLWRIASFFLVGLLMLVVAFVYAAVARRLHDGVAVTDGIPDASDG
;
A
#
# COMPACT_ATOMS: atom_id res chain seq x y z
N MET A 1 37.97 6.16 23.55
CA MET A 1 38.33 5.10 24.51
C MET A 1 37.71 3.78 24.05
N GLY A 2 38.52 2.90 23.45
CA GLY A 2 38.06 1.59 23.02
C GLY A 2 38.02 0.63 24.21
N VAL A 3 36.84 0.44 24.80
CA VAL A 3 36.62 -0.68 25.72
C VAL A 3 36.73 -1.95 24.90
N GLY A 4 37.92 -2.56 24.90
CA GLY A 4 38.15 -3.84 24.24
C GLY A 4 37.16 -4.87 24.77
N ARG A 5 36.17 -5.24 23.95
CA ARG A 5 35.24 -6.32 24.26
C ARG A 5 36.04 -7.61 24.44
N ARG A 6 36.24 -8.04 25.69
CA ARG A 6 36.83 -9.35 26.01
C ARG A 6 35.92 -10.42 25.43
N VAL A 7 36.38 -11.06 24.35
CA VAL A 7 35.81 -12.33 23.91
C VAL A 7 36.12 -13.33 25.02
N PRO A 8 35.15 -14.13 25.51
CA PRO A 8 35.40 -15.11 26.57
C PRO A 8 36.58 -15.99 26.20
N ALA A 9 37.55 -16.05 27.10
CA ALA A 9 38.90 -16.56 26.83
C ALA A 9 38.96 -18.08 26.90
N CYS A 10 38.00 -18.72 27.58
CA CYS A 10 37.93 -20.17 27.71
C CYS A 10 36.51 -20.71 27.52
N ASP A 11 36.40 -21.99 27.14
CA ASP A 11 35.12 -22.67 26.93
C ASP A 11 34.25 -22.69 28.19
N ARG A 12 34.87 -22.67 29.38
CA ARG A 12 34.15 -22.61 30.66
C ARG A 12 33.33 -21.32 30.81
N GLU A 13 33.87 -20.17 30.39
CA GLU A 13 33.14 -18.90 30.40
C GLU A 13 31.97 -18.91 29.41
N ARG A 14 32.14 -19.57 28.25
CA ARG A 14 31.07 -19.72 27.26
C ARG A 14 29.94 -20.61 27.79
N VAL A 15 30.30 -21.75 28.39
CA VAL A 15 29.33 -22.68 29.01
C VAL A 15 28.62 -22.02 30.19
N GLY A 16 29.33 -21.29 31.04
CA GLY A 16 28.76 -20.53 32.14
C GLY A 16 27.75 -19.47 31.66
N ALA A 17 28.10 -18.71 30.61
CA ALA A 17 27.18 -17.75 30.01
C ALA A 17 25.93 -18.41 29.41
N THR A 18 26.06 -19.57 28.75
CA THR A 18 24.91 -20.31 28.23
C THR A 18 24.03 -20.89 29.34
N LEU A 19 24.60 -21.40 30.42
CA LEU A 19 23.83 -21.94 31.55
C LEU A 19 23.07 -20.82 32.27
N VAL A 20 23.70 -19.67 32.51
CA VAL A 20 23.01 -18.51 33.09
C VAL A 20 21.86 -18.05 32.20
N ALA A 21 22.05 -18.02 30.88
CA ALA A 21 20.99 -17.69 29.94
C ALA A 21 19.85 -18.72 29.94
N GLN A 22 20.15 -20.02 30.04
CA GLN A 22 19.15 -21.09 30.16
C GLN A 22 18.39 -21.02 31.49
N CYS A 23 19.08 -20.84 32.62
CA CYS A 23 18.45 -20.68 33.92
C CYS A 23 17.55 -19.44 33.97
N ALA A 24 18.00 -18.31 33.40
CA ALA A 24 17.18 -17.12 33.27
C ALA A 24 15.96 -17.37 32.36
N GLY A 25 16.15 -18.06 31.23
CA GLY A 25 15.06 -18.45 30.33
C GLY A 25 14.02 -19.34 31.00
N LEU A 26 14.46 -20.35 31.76
CA LEU A 26 13.57 -21.24 32.51
C LEU A 26 12.83 -20.50 33.62
N PHE A 27 13.52 -19.64 34.38
CA PHE A 27 12.90 -18.85 35.43
C PHE A 27 11.82 -17.93 34.88
N ILE A 28 12.10 -17.23 33.78
CA ILE A 28 11.12 -16.35 33.14
C ILE A 28 10.00 -17.18 32.49
N LEU A 29 10.28 -18.36 31.93
CA LEU A 29 9.25 -19.28 31.44
C LEU A 29 8.33 -19.75 32.57
N THR A 30 8.87 -20.07 33.75
CA THR A 30 8.08 -20.42 34.94
C THR A 30 7.20 -19.25 35.37
N ILE A 31 7.74 -18.03 35.37
CA ILE A 31 6.94 -16.82 35.61
C ILE A 31 5.85 -16.68 34.54
N ALA A 32 6.19 -16.84 33.26
CA ALA A 32 5.26 -16.74 32.16
C ALA A 32 4.10 -17.73 32.32
N LEU A 33 4.39 -19.00 32.64
CA LEU A 33 3.39 -20.04 32.87
C LEU A 33 2.53 -19.78 34.12
N ALA A 34 3.07 -19.08 35.12
CA ALA A 34 2.31 -18.66 36.30
C ALA A 34 1.41 -17.45 35.99
N LEU A 35 1.73 -16.66 34.96
CA LEU A 35 0.93 -15.54 34.51
C LEU A 35 -0.20 -16.02 33.60
N SER A 36 -1.43 -15.61 33.91
CA SER A 36 -2.61 -15.88 33.07
C SER A 36 -3.03 -14.63 32.29
N GLY A 37 -3.78 -14.84 31.21
CA GLY A 37 -4.30 -13.77 30.36
C GLY A 37 -3.22 -13.01 29.60
N TRP A 38 -3.38 -11.69 29.47
CA TRP A 38 -2.59 -10.83 28.58
C TRP A 38 -1.10 -10.73 28.92
N MET A 39 -0.71 -11.06 30.15
CA MET A 39 0.69 -10.99 30.59
C MET A 39 1.55 -12.10 29.98
N LEU A 40 0.95 -13.24 29.61
CA LEU A 40 1.66 -14.37 29.04
C LEU A 40 2.24 -14.03 27.65
N PRO A 41 1.48 -13.54 26.65
CA PRO A 41 2.03 -13.10 25.37
C PRO A 41 3.08 -11.98 25.50
N ALA A 42 2.87 -11.01 26.40
CA ALA A 42 3.85 -9.95 26.64
C ALA A 42 5.20 -10.50 27.11
N THR A 43 5.17 -11.52 27.98
CA THR A 43 6.37 -12.16 28.52
C THR A 43 7.15 -12.89 27.42
N TRP A 44 6.47 -13.58 26.49
CA TRP A 44 7.13 -14.22 25.35
C TRP A 44 7.82 -13.21 24.41
N ALA A 45 7.16 -12.09 24.12
CA ALA A 45 7.76 -11.02 23.31
C ALA A 45 9.03 -10.45 23.97
N MET A 46 8.95 -10.16 25.27
CA MET A 46 10.08 -9.65 26.05
C MET A 46 11.23 -10.66 26.09
N LEU A 47 10.93 -11.93 26.39
CA LEU A 47 11.89 -13.02 26.43
C LEU A 47 12.65 -13.19 25.12
N GLY A 48 11.92 -13.26 24.01
CA GLY A 48 12.52 -13.41 22.70
C GLY A 48 13.40 -12.22 22.33
N GLY A 49 12.94 -10.99 22.59
CA GLY A 49 13.73 -9.77 22.37
C GLY A 49 15.01 -9.71 23.22
N VAL A 50 14.93 -10.06 24.51
CA VAL A 50 16.09 -10.15 25.41
C VAL A 50 17.06 -11.23 24.94
N GLY A 51 16.56 -12.38 24.49
CA GLY A 51 17.37 -13.45 23.92
C GLY A 51 18.19 -12.98 22.70
N VAL A 52 17.56 -12.28 21.77
CA VAL A 52 18.23 -11.69 20.59
C VAL A 52 19.27 -10.65 21.02
N TYR A 53 18.94 -9.78 21.97
CA TYR A 53 19.88 -8.78 22.50
C TYR A 53 21.11 -9.43 23.18
N ALA A 54 20.89 -10.43 24.03
CA ALA A 54 21.95 -11.18 24.69
C ALA A 54 22.84 -11.90 23.67
N ALA A 55 22.25 -12.48 22.63
CA ALA A 55 22.97 -13.13 21.54
C ALA A 55 23.92 -12.16 20.81
N GLN A 56 23.47 -10.93 20.53
CA GLN A 56 24.29 -9.90 19.91
C GLN A 56 25.42 -9.42 20.83
N ARG A 57 25.15 -9.30 22.14
CA ARG A 57 26.15 -8.86 23.12
C ARG A 57 27.27 -9.89 23.32
N THR A 58 26.92 -11.18 23.29
CA THR A 58 27.82 -12.32 23.50
C THR A 58 28.40 -12.90 22.20
N ARG A 59 27.85 -12.52 21.04
CA ARG A 59 28.13 -13.12 19.72
C ARG A 59 27.84 -14.64 19.66
N GLY A 60 26.88 -15.12 20.45
CA GLY A 60 26.48 -16.53 20.48
C GLY A 60 25.35 -16.84 19.47
N PRO A 61 25.58 -17.60 18.38
CA PRO A 61 24.53 -17.90 17.40
C PRO A 61 23.40 -18.77 17.99
N ALA A 62 23.69 -19.64 18.95
CA ALA A 62 22.68 -20.47 19.62
C ALA A 62 21.64 -19.63 20.37
N LEU A 63 22.08 -18.56 21.06
CA LEU A 63 21.19 -17.64 21.76
C LEU A 63 20.31 -16.85 20.78
N LEU A 64 20.83 -16.54 19.58
CA LEU A 64 20.06 -15.84 18.57
C LEU A 64 18.91 -16.71 18.07
N VAL A 65 19.22 -17.97 17.73
CA VAL A 65 18.21 -18.95 17.30
C VAL A 65 17.18 -19.16 18.40
N TYR A 66 17.62 -19.31 19.65
CA TYR A 66 16.71 -19.43 20.80
C TYR A 66 15.77 -18.22 20.93
N GLY A 67 16.30 -16.99 20.92
CA GLY A 67 15.49 -15.77 20.99
C GLY A 67 14.47 -15.66 19.85
N LEU A 68 14.87 -16.00 18.62
CA LEU A 68 13.96 -16.00 17.46
C LEU A 68 12.89 -17.10 17.55
N ILE A 69 13.21 -18.28 18.07
CA ILE A 69 12.24 -19.35 18.30
C ILE A 69 11.19 -18.88 19.32
N LEU A 70 11.63 -18.28 20.43
CA LEU A 70 10.71 -17.74 21.45
C LEU A 70 9.78 -16.66 20.89
N LEU A 71 10.31 -15.71 20.10
CA LEU A 71 9.48 -14.71 19.42
C LEU A 71 8.48 -15.36 18.47
N THR A 72 8.90 -16.38 17.73
CA THR A 72 8.03 -17.09 16.78
C THR A 72 6.91 -17.81 17.51
N ILE A 73 7.22 -18.56 18.58
CA ILE A 73 6.23 -19.26 19.40
C ILE A 73 5.24 -18.26 20.00
N GLY A 74 5.73 -17.17 20.60
CA GLY A 74 4.87 -16.12 21.16
C GLY A 74 3.98 -15.48 20.10
N THR A 75 4.51 -15.24 18.90
CA THR A 75 3.74 -14.66 17.78
C THR A 75 2.65 -15.61 17.32
N VAL A 76 2.98 -16.90 17.14
CA VAL A 76 2.00 -17.93 16.75
C VAL A 76 0.93 -18.05 17.83
N GLN A 77 1.32 -18.16 19.11
CA GLN A 77 0.38 -18.24 20.23
C GLN A 77 -0.57 -17.03 20.26
N MET A 78 -0.02 -15.82 20.11
CA MET A 78 -0.79 -14.58 20.06
C MET A 78 -1.79 -14.56 18.91
N LEU A 79 -1.38 -15.03 17.72
CA LEU A 79 -2.25 -15.08 16.54
C LEU A 79 -3.29 -16.20 16.61
N THR A 80 -3.02 -17.33 17.28
CA THR A 80 -3.94 -18.47 17.31
C THR A 80 -4.94 -18.40 18.46
N PHE A 81 -4.51 -18.00 19.65
CA PHE A 81 -5.35 -18.07 20.85
C PHE A 81 -6.02 -16.74 21.17
N GLU A 82 -5.33 -15.62 20.98
CA GLU A 82 -5.85 -14.32 21.42
C GLU A 82 -6.71 -13.63 20.36
N VAL A 83 -6.60 -14.01 19.08
CA VAL A 83 -7.45 -13.45 18.00
C VAL A 83 -8.93 -13.77 18.21
N PHE A 84 -9.26 -14.85 18.93
CA PHE A 84 -10.63 -15.23 19.25
C PHE A 84 -10.97 -15.06 20.74
N GLY A 85 -10.06 -14.49 21.51
CA GLY A 85 -10.18 -14.36 22.97
C GLY A 85 -10.92 -13.10 23.42
N PRO A 86 -11.31 -13.02 24.71
CA PRO A 86 -11.95 -11.85 25.31
C PRO A 86 -11.06 -10.59 25.32
N LEU A 87 -9.76 -10.70 25.02
CA LEU A 87 -8.86 -9.56 24.91
C LEU A 87 -9.11 -8.68 23.68
N VAL A 88 -9.85 -9.18 22.69
CA VAL A 88 -10.26 -8.42 21.52
C VAL A 88 -11.38 -7.44 21.91
N SER A 89 -12.37 -7.87 22.69
CA SER A 89 -13.60 -7.09 22.92
C SER A 89 -13.48 -5.85 23.82
N GLU A 90 -12.42 -5.71 24.64
CA GLU A 90 -12.29 -4.55 25.54
C GLU A 90 -11.49 -3.41 24.89
N ALA A 91 -12.20 -2.43 24.30
CA ALA A 91 -11.60 -1.19 23.82
C ALA A 91 -11.05 -0.36 25.00
N LEU A 92 -9.75 -0.01 24.95
CA LEU A 92 -9.11 0.82 25.96
C LEU A 92 -9.19 2.32 25.63
N VAL A 93 -9.01 2.65 24.35
CA VAL A 93 -9.11 4.02 23.83
C VAL A 93 -9.71 3.98 22.43
N GLY A 94 -10.77 4.76 22.20
CA GLY A 94 -11.32 4.99 20.86
C GLY A 94 -10.55 6.13 20.19
N VAL A 95 -9.78 5.81 19.14
CA VAL A 95 -9.31 6.80 18.17
C VAL A 95 -10.37 6.85 17.06
N PRO A 96 -10.71 8.01 16.47
CA PRO A 96 -11.69 8.05 15.38
C PRO A 96 -11.39 7.00 14.32
N GLY A 97 -12.33 6.06 14.14
CA GLY A 97 -12.23 4.94 13.21
C GLY A 97 -11.36 3.74 13.64
N MET A 98 -10.59 3.81 14.73
CA MET A 98 -9.75 2.72 15.22
C MET A 98 -10.02 2.38 16.68
N HIS A 99 -10.26 1.10 16.95
CA HIS A 99 -10.42 0.57 18.29
C HIS A 99 -9.06 0.09 18.80
N VAL A 100 -8.48 0.80 19.78
CA VAL A 100 -7.23 0.36 20.42
C VAL A 100 -7.59 -0.50 21.62
N SER A 101 -7.48 -1.82 21.45
CA SER A 101 -7.71 -2.81 22.51
C SER A 101 -6.39 -3.31 23.12
N ARG A 102 -6.49 -4.14 24.16
CA ARG A 102 -5.31 -4.83 24.73
C ARG A 102 -4.60 -5.67 23.67
N TRP A 103 -5.35 -6.30 22.77
CA TRP A 103 -4.81 -7.06 21.65
C TRP A 103 -3.93 -6.18 20.73
N THR A 104 -4.39 -4.97 20.40
CA THR A 104 -3.61 -4.01 19.60
C THR A 104 -2.29 -3.64 20.28
N MET A 105 -2.31 -3.40 21.61
CA MET A 105 -1.09 -3.10 22.37
C MET A 105 -0.10 -4.25 22.37
N LEU A 106 -0.59 -5.48 22.55
CA LEU A 106 0.25 -6.68 22.49
C LEU A 106 0.83 -6.87 21.09
N MET A 107 0.03 -6.73 20.03
CA MET A 107 0.53 -6.80 18.65
C MET A 107 1.62 -5.75 18.39
N MET A 108 1.43 -4.51 18.84
CA MET A 108 2.45 -3.47 18.76
C MET A 108 3.74 -3.83 19.52
N ALA A 109 3.63 -4.48 20.68
CA ALA A 109 4.80 -4.97 21.42
C ALA A 109 5.56 -6.05 20.63
N TYR A 110 4.85 -6.96 19.95
CA TYR A 110 5.47 -7.95 19.06
C TYR A 110 6.10 -7.30 17.81
N VAL A 111 5.44 -6.33 17.18
CA VAL A 111 6.01 -5.54 16.09
C VAL A 111 7.32 -4.90 16.53
N ALA A 112 7.32 -4.25 17.70
CA ALA A 112 8.51 -3.62 18.26
C ALA A 112 9.62 -4.65 18.56
N ALA A 113 9.29 -5.80 19.13
CA ALA A 113 10.25 -6.86 19.45
C ALA A 113 10.90 -7.44 18.18
N TRP A 114 10.13 -7.72 17.13
CA TRP A 114 10.65 -8.19 15.85
C TRP A 114 11.46 -7.12 15.11
N ALA A 115 10.98 -5.87 15.08
CA ALA A 115 11.70 -4.75 14.46
C ALA A 115 13.03 -4.48 15.17
N TRP A 116 13.03 -4.47 16.51
CA TRP A 116 14.23 -4.34 17.33
C TRP A 116 15.23 -5.46 17.07
N SER A 117 14.74 -6.70 16.98
CA SER A 117 15.57 -7.87 16.68
C SER A 117 16.24 -7.75 15.31
N ALA A 118 15.50 -7.30 14.29
CA ALA A 118 16.04 -7.04 12.96
C ALA A 118 17.07 -5.89 12.96
N LEU A 119 16.80 -4.78 13.68
CA LEU A 119 17.76 -3.68 13.83
C LEU A 119 19.08 -4.15 14.47
N MET A 120 18.99 -4.96 15.53
CA MET A 120 20.16 -5.49 16.23
C MET A 120 20.97 -6.46 15.37
N MET A 121 20.33 -7.26 14.52
CA MET A 121 21.02 -8.18 13.59
C MET A 121 21.65 -7.47 12.38
N SER A 122 21.20 -6.27 12.03
CA SER A 122 21.66 -5.54 10.83
C SER A 122 23.14 -5.09 10.89
N GLY A 123 23.77 -5.12 12.07
CA GLY A 123 25.05 -4.44 12.33
C GLY A 123 26.35 -5.18 11.96
N GLY A 124 26.34 -6.42 11.47
CA GLY A 124 27.64 -7.10 11.28
C GLY A 124 27.71 -8.52 10.73
N GLN A 125 26.72 -8.99 9.97
CA GLN A 125 26.76 -10.36 9.43
C GLN A 125 26.68 -10.42 7.90
N ALA A 126 27.65 -11.10 7.30
CA ALA A 126 27.60 -11.54 5.91
C ALA A 126 26.78 -12.84 5.77
N GLY A 127 26.16 -13.08 4.61
CA GLY A 127 25.48 -14.33 4.30
C GLY A 127 24.18 -14.56 5.09
N ALA A 128 24.12 -15.65 5.87
CA ALA A 128 22.91 -16.15 6.54
C ALA A 128 22.25 -15.14 7.50
N GLY A 129 23.04 -14.34 8.22
CA GLY A 129 22.53 -13.31 9.12
C GLY A 129 21.69 -12.23 8.41
N ARG A 130 22.02 -11.91 7.15
CA ARG A 130 21.23 -10.97 6.35
C ARG A 130 19.84 -11.53 6.01
N ARG A 131 19.74 -12.85 5.77
CA ARG A 131 18.44 -13.52 5.51
C ARG A 131 17.57 -13.50 6.75
N LEU A 132 18.13 -13.80 7.93
CA LEU A 132 17.41 -13.75 9.20
C LEU A 132 16.96 -12.33 9.56
N THR A 133 17.83 -11.33 9.34
CA THR A 133 17.48 -9.91 9.53
C THR A 133 16.28 -9.51 8.67
N PHE A 134 16.32 -9.89 7.39
CA PHE A 134 15.22 -9.62 6.46
C PHE A 134 13.94 -10.33 6.89
N ALA A 135 14.01 -11.64 7.21
CA ALA A 135 12.86 -12.41 7.67
C ALA A 135 12.22 -11.81 8.93
N ALA A 136 13.03 -11.43 9.93
CA ALA A 136 12.55 -10.80 11.15
C ALA A 136 11.83 -9.48 10.88
N GLY A 137 12.37 -8.62 10.00
CA GLY A 137 11.69 -7.40 9.64
C GLY A 137 10.45 -7.64 8.78
N CYS A 138 10.40 -8.67 7.93
CA CYS A 138 9.18 -9.07 7.22
C CYS A 138 8.07 -9.45 8.21
N VAL A 139 8.40 -10.22 9.25
CA VAL A 139 7.45 -10.58 10.31
C VAL A 139 6.96 -9.32 11.04
N ALA A 140 7.86 -8.39 11.40
CA ALA A 140 7.47 -7.11 12.01
C ALA A 140 6.51 -6.32 11.12
N ALA A 141 6.80 -6.23 9.81
CA ALA A 141 5.95 -5.53 8.84
C ALA A 141 4.57 -6.18 8.71
N LEU A 142 4.51 -7.51 8.59
CA LEU A 142 3.25 -8.25 8.49
C LEU A 142 2.40 -8.05 9.75
N LEU A 143 3.00 -8.16 10.94
CA LEU A 143 2.30 -7.91 12.19
C LEU A 143 1.78 -6.46 12.27
N ALA A 144 2.53 -5.48 11.77
CA ALA A 144 2.09 -4.08 11.74
C ALA A 144 0.85 -3.89 10.86
N TYR A 145 0.73 -4.61 9.73
CA TYR A 145 -0.49 -4.60 8.91
C TYR A 145 -1.65 -5.37 9.54
N ILE A 146 -1.38 -6.41 10.32
CA ILE A 146 -2.43 -7.17 11.01
C ILE A 146 -2.97 -6.40 12.22
N THR A 147 -2.13 -5.61 12.90
CA THR A 147 -2.46 -4.87 14.13
C THR A 147 -3.75 -4.02 14.09
N PRO A 148 -4.09 -3.29 13.00
CA PRO A 148 -5.35 -2.56 12.92
C PRO A 148 -6.57 -3.42 12.54
N LEU A 149 -6.40 -4.70 12.18
CA LEU A 149 -7.50 -5.60 11.83
C LEU A 149 -8.24 -6.05 13.09
N HIS A 150 -9.06 -5.16 13.62
CA HIS A 150 -9.97 -5.43 14.71
C HIS A 150 -11.41 -5.52 14.18
N PRO A 151 -12.26 -6.45 14.66
CA PRO A 151 -13.65 -6.57 14.20
C PRO A 151 -14.47 -5.28 14.33
N GLU A 152 -14.16 -4.48 15.36
CA GLU A 152 -14.83 -3.18 15.59
C GLU A 152 -14.12 -1.99 14.92
N SER A 153 -12.94 -2.17 14.32
CA SER A 153 -12.29 -1.06 13.63
C SER A 153 -13.00 -0.77 12.32
N SER A 154 -13.29 0.50 12.08
CA SER A 154 -13.82 0.94 10.78
C SER A 154 -12.82 0.70 9.66
N ALA A 155 -13.32 0.46 8.46
CA ALA A 155 -12.46 0.27 7.29
C ALA A 155 -11.60 1.52 6.98
N GLU A 156 -12.07 2.73 7.28
CA GLU A 156 -11.30 3.98 7.20
C GLU A 156 -10.10 3.99 8.15
N GLY A 157 -10.30 3.60 9.42
CA GLY A 157 -9.21 3.49 10.39
C GLY A 157 -8.13 2.50 9.95
N VAL A 158 -8.55 1.34 9.44
CA VAL A 158 -7.64 0.33 8.89
C VAL A 158 -6.86 0.88 7.69
N LEU A 159 -7.53 1.62 6.79
CA LEU A 159 -6.90 2.26 5.65
C LEU A 159 -5.76 3.21 6.09
N PHE A 160 -6.03 4.14 7.00
CA PHE A 160 -5.01 5.10 7.45
C PHE A 160 -3.84 4.41 8.14
N ALA A 161 -4.11 3.37 8.94
CA ALA A 161 -3.07 2.57 9.56
C ALA A 161 -2.18 1.88 8.51
N TRP A 162 -2.77 1.27 7.48
CA TRP A 162 -2.01 0.58 6.41
C TRP A 162 -1.18 1.54 5.56
N VAL A 163 -1.74 2.70 5.22
CA VAL A 163 -0.99 3.77 4.53
C VAL A 163 0.17 4.26 5.42
N GLY A 164 -0.07 4.48 6.71
CA GLY A 164 0.95 4.87 7.68
C GLY A 164 2.10 3.86 7.77
N VAL A 165 1.79 2.58 7.95
CA VAL A 165 2.77 1.49 7.98
C VAL A 165 3.56 1.43 6.66
N SER A 166 2.90 1.58 5.52
CA SER A 166 3.55 1.60 4.19
C SER A 166 4.56 2.73 4.08
N VAL A 167 4.18 3.94 4.50
CA VAL A 167 5.07 5.10 4.51
C VAL A 167 6.26 4.88 5.44
N VAL A 168 6.05 4.35 6.65
CA VAL A 168 7.13 4.04 7.60
C VAL A 168 8.10 3.01 7.02
N LEU A 169 7.62 1.92 6.43
CA LEU A 169 8.48 0.90 5.82
C LEU A 169 9.33 1.47 4.68
N LEU A 170 8.76 2.38 3.89
CA LEU A 170 9.48 3.05 2.80
C LEU A 170 10.49 4.07 3.31
N LEU A 171 10.17 4.79 4.40
CA LEU A 171 11.14 5.67 5.06
C LEU A 171 12.29 4.87 5.67
N LEU A 172 12.00 3.71 6.28
CA LEU A 172 13.02 2.81 6.81
C LEU A 172 13.90 2.21 5.71
N ALA A 173 13.33 1.92 4.55
CA ALA A 173 14.09 1.39 3.42
C ALA A 173 15.15 2.36 2.86
N ARG A 174 15.01 3.67 3.14
CA ARG A 174 16.06 4.67 2.85
C ARG A 174 17.32 4.48 3.67
N LEU A 175 17.22 3.85 4.84
CA LEU A 175 18.40 3.46 5.59
C LEU A 175 19.05 2.33 4.80
N GLU A 176 20.28 2.52 4.29
CA GLU A 176 20.96 1.62 3.34
C GLU A 176 20.90 0.11 3.70
N ARG A 177 20.76 -0.20 4.99
CA ARG A 177 20.64 -1.56 5.52
C ARG A 177 19.29 -2.25 5.20
N TRP A 178 18.27 -1.51 4.74
CA TRP A 178 16.86 -1.95 4.68
C TRP A 178 16.22 -1.81 3.29
N ARG A 179 17.00 -1.70 2.20
CA ARG A 179 16.47 -1.49 0.82
C ARG A 179 15.41 -2.47 0.32
N ARG A 180 15.25 -3.65 0.94
CA ARG A 180 14.21 -4.62 0.53
C ARG A 180 12.83 -4.33 1.12
N PHE A 181 12.73 -3.44 2.12
CA PHE A 181 11.45 -3.05 2.71
C PHE A 181 10.60 -2.17 1.78
N ASP A 182 11.19 -1.62 0.72
CA ASP A 182 10.47 -0.86 -0.30
C ASP A 182 9.33 -1.67 -0.92
N VAL A 183 9.62 -2.92 -1.30
CA VAL A 183 8.63 -3.80 -1.96
C VAL A 183 7.48 -4.11 -0.98
N LEU A 184 7.78 -4.35 0.29
CA LEU A 184 6.75 -4.60 1.31
C LEU A 184 5.88 -3.37 1.56
N GLY A 185 6.48 -2.17 1.59
CA GLY A 185 5.72 -0.93 1.70
C GLY A 185 4.83 -0.68 0.49
N MET A 186 5.29 -0.99 -0.73
CA MET A 186 4.47 -0.89 -1.94
C MET A 186 3.32 -1.90 -1.97
N LEU A 187 3.58 -3.15 -1.58
CA LEU A 187 2.54 -4.19 -1.51
C LEU A 187 1.49 -3.84 -0.45
N GLY A 188 1.91 -3.34 0.71
CA GLY A 188 0.97 -2.88 1.73
C GLY A 188 0.13 -1.68 1.29
N LEU A 189 0.73 -0.74 0.55
CA LEU A 189 0.00 0.38 -0.03
C LEU A 189 -1.02 -0.06 -1.09
N ALA A 190 -0.67 -1.06 -1.90
CA ALA A 190 -1.62 -1.68 -2.82
C ALA A 190 -2.74 -2.42 -2.07
N ALA A 191 -2.41 -3.10 -0.97
CA ALA A 191 -3.38 -3.78 -0.12
C ALA A 191 -4.35 -2.79 0.57
N ALA A 192 -3.90 -1.56 0.84
CA ALA A 192 -4.74 -0.49 1.40
C ALA A 192 -5.96 -0.14 0.52
N LEU A 193 -5.95 -0.53 -0.75
CA LEU A 193 -7.12 -0.44 -1.62
C LEU A 193 -8.29 -1.32 -1.16
N GLY A 194 -8.03 -2.44 -0.49
CA GLY A 194 -9.06 -3.31 0.06
C GLY A 194 -9.95 -2.59 1.07
N PRO A 195 -9.40 -2.09 2.20
CA PRO A 195 -10.16 -1.29 3.16
C PRO A 195 -10.84 -0.07 2.54
N TRP A 196 -10.19 0.63 1.61
CA TRP A 196 -10.83 1.77 0.90
C TRP A 196 -12.06 1.33 0.08
N LEU A 197 -11.98 0.19 -0.62
CA LEU A 197 -13.13 -0.37 -1.37
C LEU A 197 -14.26 -0.78 -0.42
N VAL A 198 -13.95 -1.38 0.73
CA VAL A 198 -14.97 -1.75 1.72
C VAL A 198 -15.65 -0.50 2.28
N ALA A 199 -14.85 0.46 2.77
CA ALA A 199 -15.34 1.68 3.40
C ALA A 199 -16.24 2.51 2.47
N HIS A 200 -15.87 2.65 1.20
CA HIS A 200 -16.53 3.61 0.32
C HIS A 200 -17.35 2.99 -0.80
N VAL A 201 -17.05 1.77 -1.24
CA VAL A 201 -17.79 1.12 -2.33
C VAL A 201 -18.83 0.14 -1.80
N VAL A 202 -18.48 -0.67 -0.80
CA VAL A 202 -19.39 -1.69 -0.25
C VAL A 202 -20.38 -1.07 0.74
N GLU A 203 -19.92 -0.21 1.65
CA GLU A 203 -20.79 0.46 2.63
C GLU A 203 -21.65 1.59 2.01
N GLY A 204 -21.36 1.96 0.76
CA GLY A 204 -22.21 2.80 -0.08
C GLY A 204 -21.76 4.25 -0.19
N TRP A 205 -21.13 4.59 -1.31
CA TRP A 205 -20.66 5.95 -1.64
C TRP A 205 -21.78 7.01 -1.63
N SER A 206 -23.01 6.62 -1.98
CA SER A 206 -24.17 7.53 -2.02
C SER A 206 -24.75 7.85 -0.65
N SER A 207 -24.36 7.12 0.41
CA SER A 207 -24.87 7.36 1.76
C SER A 207 -24.42 8.69 2.37
N TRP A 208 -23.33 9.28 1.84
CA TRP A 208 -22.78 10.52 2.35
C TRP A 208 -23.54 11.76 1.85
N THR A 209 -24.15 12.49 2.78
CA THR A 209 -25.06 13.63 2.53
C THR A 209 -24.36 14.99 2.39
N GLY A 210 -23.03 15.04 2.45
CA GLY A 210 -22.29 16.30 2.37
C GLY A 210 -22.19 16.86 0.94
N PRO A 211 -21.55 18.03 0.77
CA PRO A 211 -21.51 18.75 -0.50
C PRO A 211 -20.87 17.95 -1.65
N VAL A 212 -21.31 18.20 -2.88
CA VAL A 212 -20.72 17.57 -4.07
C VAL A 212 -19.23 17.90 -4.17
N PHE A 213 -18.42 16.92 -4.58
CA PHE A 213 -16.95 16.92 -4.68
C PHE A 213 -16.18 16.96 -3.37
N LEU A 214 -16.86 16.92 -2.22
CA LEU A 214 -16.21 16.91 -0.90
C LEU A 214 -16.27 15.53 -0.20
N HIS A 215 -16.55 14.46 -0.93
CA HIS A 215 -16.66 13.11 -0.36
C HIS A 215 -15.33 12.67 0.26
N PRO A 216 -15.30 12.17 1.52
CA PRO A 216 -14.05 11.77 2.20
C PRO A 216 -13.28 10.71 1.42
N GLY A 217 -13.99 9.70 0.89
CA GLY A 217 -13.42 8.66 0.03
C GLY A 217 -12.67 9.18 -1.20
N LEU A 218 -13.04 10.35 -1.75
CA LEU A 218 -12.32 10.97 -2.87
C LEU A 218 -10.94 11.47 -2.43
N TYR A 219 -10.86 12.18 -1.30
CA TYR A 219 -9.61 12.68 -0.75
C TYR A 219 -8.68 11.57 -0.31
N GLU A 220 -9.23 10.50 0.27
CA GLU A 220 -8.46 9.31 0.62
C GLU A 220 -7.90 8.61 -0.62
N ALA A 221 -8.69 8.49 -1.70
CA ALA A 221 -8.21 7.95 -2.97
C ALA A 221 -7.06 8.80 -3.52
N LEU A 222 -7.19 10.13 -3.48
CA LEU A 222 -6.14 11.06 -3.90
C LEU A 222 -4.88 10.95 -3.03
N LEU A 223 -5.03 10.73 -1.71
CA LEU A 223 -3.91 10.48 -0.81
C LEU A 223 -3.18 9.19 -1.19
N ILE A 224 -3.90 8.08 -1.40
CA ILE A 224 -3.31 6.80 -1.83
C ILE A 224 -2.56 7.00 -3.16
N VAL A 225 -3.17 7.69 -4.13
CA VAL A 225 -2.57 8.00 -5.43
C VAL A 225 -1.30 8.83 -5.28
N ALA A 226 -1.33 9.89 -4.46
CA ALA A 226 -0.18 10.76 -4.23
C ALA A 226 0.97 9.98 -3.58
N VAL A 227 0.66 9.15 -2.58
CA VAL A 227 1.63 8.30 -1.88
C VAL A 227 2.20 7.27 -2.87
N LEU A 228 1.37 6.56 -3.63
CA LEU A 228 1.80 5.55 -4.62
C LEU A 228 2.67 6.16 -5.73
N MET A 229 2.31 7.33 -6.26
CA MET A 229 3.07 8.05 -7.27
C MET A 229 4.40 8.58 -6.75
N THR A 230 4.41 9.23 -5.58
CA THR A 230 5.65 9.79 -5.02
C THR A 230 6.64 8.68 -4.68
N LEU A 231 6.16 7.57 -4.13
CA LEU A 231 6.98 6.43 -3.75
C LEU A 231 7.44 5.62 -4.96
N GLY A 232 6.57 5.35 -5.93
CA GLY A 232 6.96 4.67 -7.18
C GLY A 232 8.01 5.46 -7.97
N ARG A 233 7.89 6.79 -8.03
CA ARG A 233 8.90 7.66 -8.66
C ARG A 233 10.22 7.70 -7.90
N ARG A 234 10.20 7.68 -6.57
CA ARG A 234 11.41 7.67 -5.75
C ARG A 234 12.14 6.33 -5.87
N TRP A 235 11.41 5.24 -5.72
CA TRP A 235 11.97 3.90 -5.84
C TRP A 235 12.61 3.65 -7.20
N THR A 236 11.97 4.10 -8.28
CA THR A 236 12.53 3.97 -9.64
C THR A 236 13.82 4.76 -9.85
N ARG A 237 14.09 5.81 -9.06
CA ARG A 237 15.36 6.55 -9.11
C ARG A 237 16.47 5.88 -8.32
N GLU A 238 16.14 5.24 -7.20
CA GLU A 238 17.12 4.72 -6.23
C GLU A 238 17.39 3.21 -6.37
N ALA A 239 16.45 2.44 -6.93
CA ALA A 239 16.51 0.98 -6.98
C ALA A 239 17.64 0.48 -7.89
N HIS A 240 18.66 -0.14 -7.30
CA HIS A 240 19.71 -0.85 -8.03
C HIS A 240 19.23 -2.28 -8.33
N GLY A 241 18.52 -2.47 -9.44
CA GLY A 241 17.95 -3.77 -9.84
C GLY A 241 17.75 -3.84 -11.35
N ALA A 242 17.34 -5.00 -11.84
CA ALA A 242 17.06 -5.21 -13.26
C ALA A 242 16.02 -4.19 -13.76
N ASP A 243 16.29 -3.56 -14.90
CA ASP A 243 15.45 -2.51 -15.50
C ASP A 243 13.98 -2.95 -15.67
N VAL A 244 13.76 -4.25 -15.86
CA VAL A 244 12.42 -4.86 -15.96
C VAL A 244 11.58 -4.62 -14.70
N VAL A 245 12.13 -4.88 -13.50
CA VAL A 245 11.36 -4.72 -12.25
C VAL A 245 11.03 -3.25 -12.02
N ARG A 246 11.98 -2.36 -12.36
CA ARG A 246 11.79 -0.90 -12.30
C ARG A 246 10.63 -0.46 -13.17
N GLU A 247 10.57 -0.94 -14.41
CA GLU A 247 9.50 -0.60 -15.33
C GLU A 247 8.15 -1.17 -14.91
N VAL A 248 8.12 -2.42 -14.43
CA VAL A 248 6.89 -3.06 -13.93
C VAL A 248 6.30 -2.30 -12.74
N VAL A 249 7.12 -1.91 -11.76
CA VAL A 249 6.63 -1.14 -10.61
C VAL A 249 6.18 0.26 -11.02
N ARG A 250 6.92 0.95 -11.90
CA ARG A 250 6.56 2.29 -12.38
C ARG A 250 5.23 2.28 -13.13
N SER A 251 5.10 1.37 -14.09
CA SER A 251 3.90 1.22 -14.91
C SER A 251 2.73 0.72 -14.06
N GLY A 252 2.94 -0.27 -13.19
CA GLY A 252 1.95 -0.77 -12.25
C GLY A 252 1.41 0.31 -11.32
N ALA A 253 2.29 1.10 -10.70
CA ALA A 253 1.89 2.23 -9.85
C ALA A 253 1.06 3.26 -10.63
N ALA A 254 1.46 3.57 -11.87
CA ALA A 254 0.76 4.51 -12.74
C ALA A 254 -0.63 4.01 -13.13
N VAL A 255 -0.75 2.74 -13.52
CA VAL A 255 -2.03 2.10 -13.87
C VAL A 255 -2.95 2.04 -12.66
N ALA A 256 -2.45 1.59 -11.50
CA ALA A 256 -3.22 1.54 -10.26
C ALA A 256 -3.71 2.93 -9.86
N SER A 257 -2.84 3.95 -9.91
CA SER A 257 -3.22 5.34 -9.61
C SER A 257 -4.32 5.85 -10.54
N LEU A 258 -4.20 5.58 -11.84
CA LEU A 258 -5.19 5.99 -12.82
C LEU A 258 -6.54 5.28 -12.58
N ALA A 259 -6.52 3.99 -12.25
CA ALA A 259 -7.72 3.22 -11.93
C ALA A 259 -8.42 3.76 -10.67
N ILE A 260 -7.68 4.10 -9.62
CA ILE A 260 -8.23 4.67 -8.38
C ILE A 260 -8.87 6.03 -8.64
N VAL A 261 -8.19 6.92 -9.39
CA VAL A 261 -8.76 8.23 -9.77
C VAL A 261 -10.01 8.05 -10.62
N PHE A 262 -9.98 7.15 -11.60
CA PHE A 262 -11.15 6.87 -12.44
C PHE A 262 -12.34 6.36 -11.64
N LEU A 263 -12.12 5.38 -10.76
CA LEU A 263 -13.17 4.78 -9.92
C LEU A 263 -13.76 5.81 -8.96
N SER A 264 -12.92 6.49 -8.17
CA SER A 264 -13.38 7.48 -7.19
C SER A 264 -14.13 8.65 -7.83
N THR A 265 -13.65 9.18 -8.95
CA THR A 265 -14.35 10.26 -9.67
C THR A 265 -15.63 9.79 -10.35
N THR A 266 -15.68 8.54 -10.83
CA THR A 266 -16.92 7.95 -11.37
C THR A 266 -18.00 7.86 -10.30
N LEU A 267 -17.65 7.36 -9.11
CA LEU A 267 -18.58 7.27 -7.99
C LEU A 267 -19.06 8.65 -7.55
N GLU A 268 -18.18 9.64 -7.55
CA GLU A 268 -18.55 11.01 -7.21
C GLU A 268 -19.45 11.68 -8.25
N VAL A 269 -19.24 11.43 -9.55
CA VAL A 269 -20.15 11.92 -10.59
C VAL A 269 -21.53 11.27 -10.49
N ALA A 270 -21.59 9.97 -10.17
CA ALA A 270 -22.86 9.29 -9.93
C ALA A 270 -23.63 9.95 -8.77
N ARG A 271 -22.96 10.14 -7.62
CA ARG A 271 -23.54 10.82 -6.46
C ARG A 271 -23.95 12.26 -6.77
N ALA A 272 -23.13 13.00 -7.51
CA ALA A 272 -23.44 14.37 -7.93
C ALA A 272 -24.74 14.43 -8.74
N ALA A 273 -24.92 13.50 -9.69
CA ALA A 273 -26.11 13.44 -10.51
C ALA A 273 -27.35 13.06 -9.70
N GLU A 274 -27.23 12.12 -8.77
CA GLU A 274 -28.29 11.74 -7.83
C GLU A 274 -28.78 12.95 -7.01
N VAL A 275 -27.85 13.71 -6.42
CA VAL A 275 -28.15 14.90 -5.60
C VAL A 275 -28.80 16.02 -6.43
N LEU A 276 -28.35 16.23 -7.67
CA LEU A 276 -28.79 17.36 -8.50
C LEU A 276 -30.10 17.13 -9.24
N THR A 277 -30.41 15.88 -9.61
CA THR A 277 -31.51 15.60 -10.55
C THR A 277 -32.55 14.63 -10.00
N SER A 278 -32.28 13.96 -8.88
CA SER A 278 -33.16 12.97 -8.22
C SER A 278 -33.72 11.87 -9.14
N THR A 279 -33.19 11.72 -10.36
CA THR A 279 -33.70 10.82 -11.39
C THR A 279 -32.60 9.84 -11.80
N ARG A 280 -32.91 8.55 -11.72
CA ARG A 280 -31.96 7.46 -12.04
C ARG A 280 -31.43 7.55 -13.48
N THR A 281 -32.25 8.00 -14.42
CA THR A 281 -31.85 8.17 -15.83
C THR A 281 -30.74 9.20 -16.00
N ALA A 282 -30.79 10.30 -15.24
CA ALA A 282 -29.76 11.33 -15.29
C ALA A 282 -28.44 10.87 -14.65
N GLU A 283 -28.50 10.04 -13.59
CA GLU A 283 -27.34 9.38 -12.99
C GLU A 283 -26.58 8.51 -14.00
N LEU A 284 -27.29 7.61 -14.67
CA LEU A 284 -26.70 6.70 -15.66
C LEU A 284 -26.06 7.46 -16.82
N GLY A 285 -26.75 8.49 -17.33
CA GLY A 285 -26.25 9.34 -18.40
C GLY A 285 -25.00 10.15 -17.99
N ALA A 286 -24.98 10.69 -16.77
CA ALA A 286 -23.84 11.44 -16.25
C ALA A 286 -22.58 10.56 -16.12
N VAL A 287 -22.73 9.32 -15.63
CA VAL A 287 -21.62 8.37 -15.54
C VAL A 287 -21.09 7.98 -16.92
N SER A 288 -21.97 7.70 -17.88
CA SER A 288 -21.58 7.40 -19.27
C SER A 288 -20.84 8.58 -19.92
N LEU A 289 -21.33 9.81 -19.73
CA LEU A 289 -20.68 11.02 -20.20
C LEU A 289 -19.29 11.20 -19.56
N TRP A 290 -19.16 10.98 -18.25
CA TRP A 290 -17.88 11.03 -17.54
C TRP A 290 -16.88 10.04 -18.10
N TRP A 291 -17.28 8.79 -18.38
CA TRP A 291 -16.37 7.79 -18.96
C TRP A 291 -15.85 8.22 -20.34
N GLY A 292 -16.73 8.81 -21.17
CA GLY A 292 -16.35 9.36 -22.46
C GLY A 292 -15.35 10.52 -22.32
N LEU A 293 -15.60 11.47 -21.41
CA LEU A 293 -14.71 12.59 -21.14
C LEU A 293 -13.36 12.14 -20.55
N PHE A 294 -13.37 11.20 -19.61
CA PHE A 294 -12.16 10.66 -19.01
C PHE A 294 -11.31 9.92 -20.05
N GLY A 295 -11.93 9.09 -20.89
CA GLY A 295 -11.26 8.41 -22.01
C GLY A 295 -10.66 9.39 -23.02
N ALA A 296 -11.42 10.44 -23.38
CA ALA A 296 -10.92 11.51 -24.27
C ALA A 296 -9.71 12.24 -23.65
N ALA A 297 -9.78 12.59 -22.36
CA ALA A 297 -8.67 13.20 -21.64
C ALA A 297 -7.44 12.27 -21.65
N MET A 298 -7.61 10.96 -21.42
CA MET A 298 -6.51 9.99 -21.51
C MET A 298 -5.86 9.94 -22.89
N VAL A 299 -6.64 10.03 -23.97
CA VAL A 299 -6.10 10.09 -25.35
C VAL A 299 -5.26 11.36 -25.54
N VAL A 300 -5.80 12.52 -25.15
CA VAL A 300 -5.09 13.81 -25.25
C VAL A 300 -3.79 13.80 -24.45
N PHE A 301 -3.85 13.37 -23.18
CA PHE A 301 -2.66 13.23 -22.34
C PHE A 301 -1.69 12.18 -22.87
N GLY A 302 -2.20 11.11 -23.48
CA GLY A 302 -1.39 10.08 -24.13
C GLY A 302 -0.57 10.62 -25.30
N PHE A 303 -1.11 11.56 -26.07
CA PHE A 303 -0.33 12.28 -27.09
C PHE A 303 0.69 13.24 -26.47
N ALA A 304 0.27 14.06 -25.50
CA ALA A 304 1.15 15.01 -24.83
C ALA A 304 2.36 14.33 -24.15
N ARG A 305 2.20 13.07 -23.74
CA ARG A 305 3.26 12.25 -23.10
C ARG A 305 3.88 11.20 -24.03
N VAL A 306 3.52 11.18 -25.32
CA VAL A 306 3.97 10.16 -26.31
C VAL A 306 3.75 8.71 -25.81
N SER A 307 2.73 8.48 -24.98
CA SER A 307 2.42 7.16 -24.42
C SER A 307 1.39 6.44 -25.28
N ARG A 308 1.80 5.35 -25.94
CA ARG A 308 0.88 4.47 -26.67
C ARG A 308 -0.14 3.81 -25.74
N ALA A 309 0.28 3.42 -24.54
CA ALA A 309 -0.59 2.76 -23.57
C ALA A 309 -1.78 3.65 -23.18
N LEU A 310 -1.53 4.92 -22.80
CA LEU A 310 -2.61 5.86 -22.44
C LEU A 310 -3.60 6.09 -23.58
N ARG A 311 -3.11 6.19 -24.82
CA ARG A 311 -3.96 6.35 -26.01
C ARG A 311 -4.87 5.13 -26.23
N VAL A 312 -4.31 3.93 -26.18
CA VAL A 312 -5.07 2.69 -26.39
C VAL A 312 -6.09 2.49 -25.26
N THR A 313 -5.70 2.68 -24.00
CA THR A 313 -6.63 2.56 -22.87
C THR A 313 -7.74 3.60 -22.92
N GLY A 314 -7.44 4.85 -23.31
CA GLY A 314 -8.44 5.90 -23.49
C GLY A 314 -9.44 5.57 -24.60
N LEU A 315 -8.95 5.06 -25.75
CA LEU A 315 -9.81 4.61 -26.85
C LEU A 315 -10.69 3.42 -26.44
N LEU A 316 -10.14 2.43 -25.73
CA LEU A 316 -10.91 1.30 -25.21
C LEU A 316 -12.00 1.76 -24.24
N LEU A 317 -11.67 2.66 -23.31
CA LEU A 317 -12.64 3.20 -22.35
C LEU A 317 -13.75 3.97 -23.06
N MET A 318 -13.42 4.78 -24.07
CA MET A 318 -14.41 5.47 -24.90
C MET A 318 -15.30 4.49 -25.68
N SER A 319 -14.73 3.43 -26.25
CA SER A 319 -15.50 2.38 -26.92
C SER A 319 -16.47 1.68 -25.96
N VAL A 320 -16.04 1.39 -24.73
CA VAL A 320 -16.91 0.83 -23.68
C VAL A 320 -18.01 1.81 -23.30
N ALA A 321 -17.69 3.10 -23.13
CA ALA A 321 -18.69 4.13 -22.84
C ALA A 321 -19.72 4.25 -23.98
N ALA A 322 -19.27 4.29 -25.23
CA ALA A 322 -20.16 4.33 -26.39
C ALA A 322 -21.05 3.08 -26.47
N ALA A 323 -20.47 1.89 -26.30
CA ALA A 323 -21.24 0.63 -26.27
C ALA A 323 -22.26 0.63 -25.13
N LYS A 324 -21.90 1.11 -23.94
CA LYS A 324 -22.82 1.24 -22.80
C LYS A 324 -24.00 2.15 -23.13
N VAL A 325 -23.76 3.32 -23.72
CA VAL A 325 -24.82 4.26 -24.12
C VAL A 325 -25.78 3.61 -25.14
N VAL A 326 -25.24 2.90 -26.14
CA VAL A 326 -26.06 2.28 -27.19
C VAL A 326 -26.83 1.06 -26.68
N LEU A 327 -26.25 0.25 -25.81
CA LEU A 327 -26.86 -1.01 -25.37
C LEU A 327 -27.77 -0.83 -24.15
N ILE A 328 -27.36 0.00 -23.19
CA ILE A 328 -28.07 0.19 -21.91
C ILE A 328 -28.95 1.44 -21.98
N ASP A 329 -28.35 2.59 -22.26
CA ASP A 329 -29.08 3.87 -22.16
C ASP A 329 -30.16 4.00 -23.25
N ALA A 330 -29.95 3.39 -24.43
CA ALA A 330 -30.95 3.36 -25.50
C ALA A 330 -32.13 2.43 -25.21
N ALA A 331 -32.02 1.48 -24.28
CA ALA A 331 -33.12 0.57 -23.96
C ALA A 331 -34.18 1.27 -23.08
N GLU A 332 -33.75 2.13 -22.16
CA GLU A 332 -34.61 2.73 -21.13
C GLU A 332 -35.14 4.13 -21.49
N THR A 333 -34.62 4.77 -22.53
CA THR A 333 -34.95 6.17 -22.88
C THR A 333 -36.11 6.30 -23.87
N GLU A 334 -36.86 7.39 -23.77
CA GLU A 334 -37.87 7.76 -24.77
C GLU A 334 -37.22 8.01 -26.15
N PRO A 335 -37.95 7.80 -27.27
CA PRO A 335 -37.39 7.89 -28.62
C PRO A 335 -36.63 9.19 -28.92
N LEU A 336 -37.10 10.32 -28.39
CA LEU A 336 -36.48 11.62 -28.60
C LEU A 336 -35.10 11.73 -27.91
N TRP A 337 -34.99 11.19 -26.69
CA TRP A 337 -33.74 11.15 -25.94
C TRP A 337 -32.72 10.19 -26.56
N ARG A 338 -33.16 9.10 -27.19
CA ARG A 338 -32.26 8.20 -27.94
C ARG A 338 -31.54 8.94 -29.06
N ILE A 339 -32.28 9.70 -29.87
CA ILE A 339 -31.71 10.48 -30.97
C ILE A 339 -30.68 11.50 -30.45
N ALA A 340 -31.02 12.21 -29.37
CA ALA A 340 -30.11 13.16 -28.73
C ALA A 340 -28.82 12.48 -28.21
N SER A 341 -28.92 11.31 -27.58
CA SER A 341 -27.77 10.53 -27.11
C SER A 341 -26.88 10.06 -28.25
N PHE A 342 -27.45 9.51 -29.33
CA PHE A 342 -26.68 9.12 -30.52
C PHE A 342 -25.98 10.32 -31.16
N PHE A 343 -26.66 11.46 -31.24
CA PHE A 343 -26.08 12.70 -31.76
C PHE A 343 -24.91 13.19 -30.90
N LEU A 344 -25.07 13.19 -29.56
CA LEU A 344 -24.03 13.62 -28.63
C LEU A 344 -22.80 12.70 -28.69
N VAL A 345 -23.00 11.38 -28.75
CA VAL A 345 -21.92 10.41 -28.92
C VAL A 345 -21.21 10.60 -30.27
N GLY A 346 -21.96 10.81 -31.35
CA GLY A 346 -21.40 11.12 -32.67
C GLY A 346 -20.56 12.40 -32.67
N LEU A 347 -21.06 13.46 -32.02
CA LEU A 347 -20.33 14.72 -31.86
C LEU A 347 -19.05 14.53 -31.03
N LEU A 348 -19.12 13.75 -29.95
CA LEU A 348 -17.96 13.41 -29.13
C LEU A 348 -16.89 12.68 -29.97
N MET A 349 -17.28 11.70 -30.78
CA MET A 349 -16.37 11.00 -31.70
C MET A 349 -15.73 11.95 -32.71
N LEU A 350 -16.50 12.91 -33.25
CA LEU A 350 -15.98 13.93 -34.16
C LEU A 350 -14.94 14.84 -33.47
N VAL A 351 -15.22 15.27 -32.23
CA VAL A 351 -14.28 16.09 -31.44
C VAL A 351 -12.97 15.32 -31.21
N VAL A 352 -13.05 14.03 -30.83
CA VAL A 352 -11.84 13.23 -30.62
C VAL A 352 -11.07 13.01 -31.92
N ALA A 353 -11.74 12.73 -33.03
CA ALA A 353 -11.11 12.63 -34.34
C ALA A 353 -10.43 13.95 -34.76
N PHE A 354 -11.08 15.09 -34.51
CA PHE A 354 -10.54 16.40 -34.80
C PHE A 354 -9.30 16.71 -33.96
N VAL A 355 -9.36 16.46 -32.63
CA VAL A 355 -8.21 16.65 -31.74
C VAL A 355 -7.05 15.75 -32.13
N TYR A 356 -7.34 14.48 -32.47
CA TYR A 356 -6.34 13.55 -32.99
C TYR A 356 -5.65 14.11 -34.24
N ALA A 357 -6.43 14.56 -35.23
CA ALA A 357 -5.90 15.14 -36.46
C ALA A 357 -5.09 16.42 -36.21
N ALA A 358 -5.56 17.29 -35.30
CA ALA A 358 -4.88 18.53 -34.96
C ALA A 358 -3.51 18.28 -34.30
N VAL A 359 -3.43 17.31 -33.40
CA VAL A 359 -2.18 16.95 -32.73
C VAL A 359 -1.21 16.24 -33.69
N ALA A 360 -1.72 15.36 -34.55
CA ALA A 360 -0.91 14.68 -35.56
C ALA A 360 -0.24 15.67 -36.53
N ARG A 361 -0.96 16.71 -36.98
CA ARG A 361 -0.40 17.76 -37.84
C ARG A 361 0.78 18.49 -37.19
N ARG A 362 0.65 18.91 -35.93
CA ARG A 362 1.73 19.62 -35.20
C ARG A 362 3.02 18.82 -35.09
N LEU A 363 2.92 17.48 -35.00
CA LEU A 363 4.09 16.61 -34.94
C LEU A 363 4.81 16.52 -36.30
N HIS A 364 4.08 16.51 -37.41
CA HIS A 364 4.67 16.53 -38.76
C HIS A 364 5.37 17.86 -39.06
N ASP A 365 4.75 18.98 -38.71
CA ASP A 365 5.31 20.31 -38.97
C ASP A 365 6.61 20.55 -38.18
N GLY A 366 6.71 20.01 -36.96
CA GLY A 366 7.92 20.11 -36.13
C GLY A 366 9.12 19.36 -36.70
N VAL A 367 8.91 18.22 -37.35
CA VAL A 367 9.99 17.41 -37.96
C VAL A 367 10.56 18.10 -39.19
N ALA A 368 9.71 18.69 -40.03
CA ALA A 368 10.13 19.37 -41.26
C ALA A 368 11.04 20.60 -41.01
N VAL A 369 10.93 21.24 -39.84
CA VAL A 369 11.80 22.38 -39.46
C VAL A 369 13.21 21.94 -39.09
N THR A 370 13.38 20.76 -38.48
CA THR A 370 14.70 20.23 -38.08
C THR A 370 15.52 19.70 -39.25
N ASP A 371 14.89 19.14 -40.28
CA ASP A 371 15.59 18.60 -41.46
C ASP A 371 16.06 19.69 -42.45
N GLY A 372 15.62 20.94 -42.23
CA GLY A 372 15.98 22.10 -43.06
C GLY A 372 17.20 22.90 -42.58
N ILE A 373 17.89 22.48 -41.50
CA ILE A 373 19.13 23.13 -41.04
C ILE A 373 20.30 22.51 -41.83
N PRO A 374 20.93 23.23 -42.77
CA PRO A 374 22.05 22.70 -43.54
C PRO A 374 23.21 22.35 -42.60
N ASP A 375 23.78 21.16 -42.77
CA ASP A 375 24.87 20.64 -41.96
C ASP A 375 26.08 21.58 -42.08
N ALA A 376 26.46 22.23 -40.98
CA ALA A 376 27.54 23.22 -40.97
C ALA A 376 28.95 22.60 -41.08
N SER A 377 29.05 21.34 -41.48
CA SER A 377 30.31 20.59 -41.62
C SER A 377 30.95 20.68 -43.01
N ASP A 378 30.35 21.37 -43.97
CA ASP A 378 30.92 21.60 -45.31
C ASP A 378 31.82 22.85 -45.39
N GLY A 379 32.53 23.18 -44.31
CA GLY A 379 33.44 24.34 -44.20
C GLY A 379 34.88 23.97 -43.94
#